data_AF-A0A516TJF4-F1
#
_entry.id   AF-A0A516TJF4-F1
#
_cell.length_a   1.000
_cell.length_b   1.000
_cell.length_c   1.000
_cell.angle_alpha   90.00
_cell.angle_beta   90.00
_cell.angle_gamma   90.00
#
_symmetry.space_group_name_H-M   'P 1'
#
loop_
_entity.id
_entity.type
_entity.pdbx_description
1 polymer ?
#
loop_
_entity_poly.entity_id
_entity_poly.type
_entity_poly.pdbx_seq_one_letter_code
_entity_poly.pdbx_strand_id
1 'polypeptide(L)'
;MTYQNLLPDGVSLAKGLGGGFPIGASWINSEYCDVLDEGSHGTTFGGSPLACHVALTVLEEIERKGFNKNILAMGNYLLSSLKKLEKKPQSLLQEVRGMGGMLGLELSVPSFQAAIALLERGLLVAPSSGNTIRLLPPLNVSFEQIQEAESILKQFLFSVL
;
A
#
# COMPACT_ATOMS: atom_id res chain seq x y z
N MET A 1 -2.49 16.32 7.67
CA MET A 1 -3.04 15.58 6.52
C MET A 1 -4.54 15.55 6.69
N THR A 2 -5.25 16.24 5.81
CA THR A 2 -6.71 16.29 5.83
C THR A 2 -7.20 15.07 5.07
N TYR A 3 -7.68 14.05 5.78
CA TYR A 3 -8.61 13.11 5.13
C TYR A 3 -9.77 13.97 4.65
N GLN A 4 -10.13 13.86 3.37
CA GLN A 4 -11.29 14.61 2.87
C GLN A 4 -12.47 14.28 3.78
N ASN A 5 -13.16 15.29 4.31
CA ASN A 5 -14.39 15.11 5.09
C ASN A 5 -15.52 14.68 4.13
N LEU A 6 -15.35 13.51 3.52
CA LEU A 6 -16.27 12.88 2.60
C LEU A 6 -16.75 11.61 3.28
N LEU A 7 -18.05 11.54 3.52
CA LEU A 7 -18.71 10.33 3.99
C LEU A 7 -19.20 9.59 2.74
N PRO A 8 -18.59 8.45 2.37
CA PRO A 8 -19.06 7.68 1.23
C PRO A 8 -20.40 6.99 1.52
N ASP A 9 -21.19 6.76 0.49
CA ASP A 9 -22.44 5.98 0.60
C ASP A 9 -22.20 4.47 0.69
N GLY A 10 -21.01 4.02 0.27
CA GLY A 10 -20.56 2.65 0.42
C GLY A 10 -19.04 2.50 0.27
N VAL A 11 -18.49 1.47 0.90
CA VAL A 11 -17.06 1.16 0.89
C VAL A 11 -16.87 -0.34 0.70
N SER A 12 -16.05 -0.73 -0.28
CA SER A 12 -15.59 -2.11 -0.41
C SER A 12 -14.23 -2.30 0.26
N LEU A 13 -14.09 -3.36 1.03
CA LEU A 13 -12.92 -3.73 1.82
C LEU A 13 -12.52 -5.17 1.51
N ALA A 14 -11.22 -5.45 1.45
CA ALA A 14 -10.66 -6.79 1.23
C ALA A 14 -9.17 -6.78 1.62
N LYS A 15 -8.34 -7.63 1.01
CA LYS A 15 -6.88 -7.64 1.11
C LYS A 15 -6.39 -7.58 2.56
N GLY A 16 -5.98 -6.38 3.01
CA GLY A 16 -5.50 -6.13 4.37
C GLY A 16 -6.51 -6.50 5.45
N LEU A 17 -7.81 -6.49 5.15
CA LEU A 17 -8.88 -6.91 6.08
C LEU A 17 -8.64 -8.30 6.66
N GLY A 18 -8.15 -9.24 5.85
CA GLY A 18 -7.92 -10.62 6.28
C GLY A 18 -6.48 -10.93 6.68
N GLY A 19 -5.55 -9.98 6.58
CA GLY A 19 -4.14 -10.23 6.88
C GLY A 19 -3.50 -11.39 6.10
N GLY A 20 -4.03 -11.72 4.92
CA GLY A 20 -3.65 -12.89 4.12
C GLY A 20 -4.72 -13.98 4.03
N PHE A 21 -5.72 -13.98 4.92
CA PHE A 21 -6.90 -14.84 4.81
C PHE A 21 -7.95 -14.25 3.85
N PRO A 22 -8.63 -15.06 3.01
CA PRO A 22 -9.64 -14.54 2.10
C PRO A 22 -10.89 -14.01 2.82
N ILE A 23 -11.09 -12.69 2.79
CA ILE A 23 -12.33 -12.03 3.20
C ILE A 23 -12.48 -10.71 2.45
N GLY A 24 -13.72 -10.40 2.08
CA GLY A 24 -14.14 -9.09 1.61
C GLY A 24 -15.39 -8.64 2.36
N ALA A 25 -15.61 -7.33 2.39
CA ALA A 25 -16.78 -6.71 2.99
C ALA A 25 -17.25 -5.53 2.12
N SER A 26 -18.55 -5.30 2.11
CA SER A 26 -19.16 -4.10 1.57
C SER A 26 -19.90 -3.43 2.71
N TRP A 27 -19.42 -2.26 3.12
CA TRP A 27 -20.16 -1.39 4.03
C TRP A 27 -21.04 -0.46 3.20
N ILE A 28 -22.30 -0.31 3.58
CA ILE A 28 -23.29 0.52 2.87
C ILE A 28 -23.93 1.42 3.93
N ASN A 29 -24.09 2.71 3.59
CA ASN A 29 -24.78 3.67 4.44
C ASN A 29 -26.25 3.23 4.65
N SER A 30 -26.79 3.47 5.85
CA SER A 30 -28.15 3.09 6.23
C SER A 30 -29.24 3.62 5.29
N GLU A 31 -29.02 4.76 4.62
CA GLU A 31 -29.97 5.29 3.63
C GLU A 31 -30.14 4.36 2.40
N TYR A 32 -29.16 3.49 2.15
CA TYR A 32 -29.11 2.58 1.01
C TYR A 32 -29.08 1.10 1.44
N CYS A 33 -29.44 0.78 2.69
CA CYS A 33 -29.38 -0.61 3.17
C CYS A 33 -30.30 -1.56 2.41
N ASP A 34 -31.37 -1.04 1.81
CA ASP A 34 -32.38 -1.81 1.08
C ASP A 34 -31.99 -2.09 -0.38
N VAL A 35 -30.81 -1.66 -0.83
CA VAL A 35 -30.31 -1.91 -2.20
C VAL A 35 -29.98 -3.38 -2.44
N LEU A 36 -29.63 -4.11 -1.39
CA LEU A 36 -29.40 -5.56 -1.44
C LEU A 36 -30.51 -6.27 -0.64
N ASP A 37 -31.51 -6.76 -1.34
CA ASP A 37 -32.60 -7.55 -0.76
C ASP A 37 -32.28 -9.04 -0.72
N GLU A 38 -33.19 -9.82 -0.13
CA GLU A 38 -33.05 -11.27 -0.02
C GLU A 38 -32.89 -11.91 -1.41
N GLY A 39 -31.76 -12.60 -1.61
CA GLY A 39 -31.45 -13.29 -2.86
C GLY A 39 -30.73 -12.45 -3.92
N SER A 40 -30.59 -11.14 -3.76
CA SER A 40 -29.83 -10.29 -4.70
C SER A 40 -28.32 -10.50 -4.67
N HIS A 41 -27.79 -10.89 -3.52
CA HIS A 41 -26.35 -11.12 -3.31
C HIS A 41 -26.13 -12.26 -2.34
N GLY A 42 -25.19 -13.15 -2.65
CA GLY A 42 -24.93 -14.32 -1.82
C GLY A 42 -23.56 -14.92 -2.09
N THR A 43 -23.04 -15.61 -1.08
CA THR A 43 -21.76 -16.31 -1.14
C THR A 43 -21.77 -17.44 -0.13
N THR A 44 -21.28 -18.61 -0.54
CA THR A 44 -21.26 -19.82 0.32
C THR A 44 -20.33 -19.65 1.53
N PHE A 45 -19.21 -18.93 1.37
CA PHE A 45 -18.18 -18.79 2.41
C PHE A 45 -18.11 -17.39 3.03
N GLY A 46 -18.82 -16.40 2.45
CA GLY A 46 -18.82 -15.05 2.98
C GLY A 46 -19.50 -14.97 4.35
N GLY A 47 -18.93 -14.14 5.23
CA GLY A 47 -19.42 -14.00 6.59
C GLY A 47 -19.19 -15.24 7.48
N SER A 48 -18.38 -16.21 7.06
CA SER A 48 -18.08 -17.37 7.92
C SER A 48 -17.46 -16.94 9.25
N PRO A 49 -17.78 -17.60 10.38
CA PRO A 49 -17.26 -17.22 11.70
C PRO A 49 -15.73 -17.16 11.76
N LEU A 50 -15.05 -18.07 11.06
CA LEU A 50 -13.59 -18.07 10.97
C LEU A 50 -13.06 -16.82 10.25
N ALA A 51 -13.62 -16.49 9.07
CA ALA A 51 -13.20 -15.30 8.33
C ALA A 51 -13.43 -14.02 9.14
N CYS A 52 -14.58 -13.90 9.79
CA CYS A 52 -14.93 -12.77 10.65
C CYS A 52 -13.98 -12.65 11.84
N HIS A 53 -13.65 -13.76 12.52
CA HIS A 53 -12.72 -13.74 13.66
C HIS A 53 -11.30 -13.32 13.25
N VAL A 54 -10.81 -13.81 12.10
CA VAL A 54 -9.52 -13.37 11.54
C VAL A 54 -9.54 -11.88 11.25
N ALA A 55 -10.58 -11.38 10.59
CA ALA A 55 -10.69 -9.96 10.26
C ALA A 55 -10.74 -9.06 11.49
N LEU A 56 -11.52 -9.44 12.51
CA LEU A 56 -11.56 -8.73 13.79
C LEU A 56 -10.18 -8.68 14.45
N THR A 57 -9.50 -9.82 14.53
CA THR A 57 -8.13 -9.90 15.09
C THR A 57 -7.17 -8.96 14.36
N VAL A 58 -7.23 -8.91 13.02
CA VAL A 58 -6.37 -8.02 12.23
C VAL A 58 -6.66 -6.56 12.52
N LEU A 59 -7.94 -6.16 12.58
CA LEU A 59 -8.34 -4.79 12.90
C LEU A 59 -7.92 -4.39 14.32
N GLU A 60 -8.13 -5.26 15.30
CA GLU A 60 -7.71 -5.07 16.68
C GLU A 60 -6.19 -4.90 16.79
N GLU A 61 -5.40 -5.69 16.07
CA GLU A 61 -3.94 -5.56 16.05
C GLU A 61 -3.48 -4.24 15.43
N ILE A 62 -4.14 -3.79 14.36
CA ILE A 62 -3.85 -2.50 13.73
C ILE A 62 -4.10 -1.35 14.71
N GLU A 63 -5.24 -1.38 15.41
CA GLU A 63 -5.60 -0.37 16.41
C GLU A 63 -4.66 -0.41 17.62
N ARG A 64 -4.53 -1.58 18.25
CA ARG A 64 -3.74 -1.79 19.48
C ARG A 64 -2.28 -1.41 19.32
N LYS A 65 -1.65 -1.75 18.18
CA LYS A 65 -0.24 -1.46 17.92
C LYS A 65 -0.01 -0.08 17.28
N GLY A 66 -1.08 0.66 16.95
CA GLY A 66 -0.96 1.99 16.33
C GLY A 66 -0.22 1.96 15.00
N PHE A 67 -0.40 0.89 14.21
CA PHE A 67 0.31 0.68 12.95
C PHE A 67 0.04 1.79 11.92
N ASN A 68 -1.11 2.45 12.01
CA ASN A 68 -1.43 3.64 11.22
C ASN A 68 -0.41 4.78 11.42
N LYS A 69 0.00 5.05 12.66
CA LYS A 69 0.99 6.10 12.96
C LYS A 69 2.36 5.72 12.41
N ASN A 70 2.76 4.46 12.58
CA ASN A 70 4.03 3.96 12.08
C ASN A 70 4.14 4.10 10.56
N ILE A 71 3.16 3.55 9.82
CA ILE A 71 3.22 3.56 8.35
C ILE A 71 3.13 4.98 7.76
N LEU A 72 2.42 5.89 8.42
CA LEU A 72 2.41 7.31 8.03
C LEU A 72 3.78 7.95 8.24
N ALA A 73 4.43 7.71 9.39
CA ALA A 73 5.76 8.24 9.66
C ALA A 73 6.80 7.71 8.66
N MET A 74 6.85 6.40 8.46
CA MET A 74 7.78 5.72 7.54
C MET A 74 7.56 6.15 6.09
N GLY A 75 6.30 6.16 5.65
CA GLY A 75 5.92 6.60 4.32
C GLY A 75 6.28 8.06 4.04
N ASN A 76 5.99 8.97 4.98
CA ASN A 76 6.32 10.38 4.83
C ASN A 76 7.83 10.63 4.82
N TYR A 77 8.58 9.90 5.65
CA TYR A 77 10.05 9.95 5.64
C TYR A 77 10.59 9.55 4.26
N LEU A 78 10.17 8.39 3.74
CA LEU A 78 10.65 7.87 2.47
C LEU A 78 10.23 8.76 1.30
N LEU A 79 8.97 9.21 1.28
CA LEU A 79 8.47 10.17 0.29
C LEU A 79 9.30 11.45 0.31
N SER A 80 9.52 12.07 1.48
CA SER A 80 10.27 13.32 1.61
C SER A 80 11.73 13.17 1.19
N SER A 81 12.33 12.01 1.46
CA SER A 81 13.70 11.75 1.06
C SER A 81 13.83 11.57 -0.46
N LEU A 82 12.98 10.73 -1.05
CA LEU A 82 12.97 10.47 -2.50
C LEU A 82 12.57 11.70 -3.31
N LYS A 83 11.69 12.57 -2.78
CA LYS A 83 11.29 13.82 -3.43
C LYS A 83 12.50 14.70 -3.79
N LYS A 84 13.55 14.68 -2.96
CA LYS A 84 14.79 15.44 -3.19
C LYS A 84 15.61 14.95 -4.39
N LEU A 85 15.30 13.75 -4.88
CA LEU A 85 15.99 13.09 -5.98
C LEU A 85 15.24 13.23 -7.31
N GLU A 86 13.98 13.68 -7.28
CA GLU A 86 13.19 13.91 -8.49
C GLU A 86 13.95 14.82 -9.46
N LYS A 87 14.05 14.38 -10.73
CA LYS A 87 14.63 15.16 -11.83
C LYS A 87 16.08 15.61 -11.59
N LYS A 88 16.80 14.98 -10.67
CA LYS A 88 18.24 15.17 -10.56
C LYS A 88 18.92 14.62 -11.82
N PRO A 89 19.97 15.28 -12.32
CA PRO A 89 20.76 14.75 -13.43
C PRO A 89 21.18 13.30 -13.14
N GLN A 90 21.09 12.44 -14.14
CA GLN A 90 21.45 11.01 -14.07
C GLN A 90 20.58 10.16 -13.13
N SER A 91 19.54 10.73 -12.49
CA SER A 91 18.60 9.93 -11.72
C SER A 91 17.57 9.28 -12.64
N LEU A 92 17.28 7.99 -12.39
CA LEU A 92 16.17 7.29 -13.02
C LEU A 92 14.80 7.81 -12.54
N LEU A 93 14.72 8.50 -11.39
CA LEU A 93 13.46 8.96 -10.79
C LEU A 93 12.90 10.22 -11.49
N GLN A 94 11.72 10.07 -12.10
CA GLN A 94 10.98 11.17 -12.72
C GLN A 94 10.02 11.84 -11.74
N GLU A 95 9.33 11.04 -10.92
CA GLU A 95 8.36 11.50 -9.93
C GLU A 95 8.23 10.49 -8.79
N VAL A 96 8.02 10.97 -7.57
CA VAL A 96 7.51 10.18 -6.45
C VAL A 96 6.22 10.79 -5.89
N ARG A 97 5.19 9.95 -5.77
CA ARG A 97 3.84 10.34 -5.32
C ARG A 97 3.24 9.27 -4.42
N GLY A 98 2.23 9.62 -3.64
CA GLY A 98 1.52 8.69 -2.78
C GLY A 98 1.18 9.25 -1.40
N MET A 99 0.68 8.38 -0.53
CA MET A 99 0.27 8.72 0.83
C MET A 99 0.56 7.55 1.78
N GLY A 100 1.12 7.86 2.95
CA GLY A 100 1.51 6.84 3.92
C GLY A 100 2.42 5.79 3.28
N GLY A 101 2.16 4.51 3.53
CA GLY A 101 2.92 3.40 2.98
C GLY A 101 2.60 3.04 1.52
N MET A 102 1.75 3.78 0.82
CA MET A 102 1.45 3.51 -0.58
C MET A 102 2.11 4.57 -1.45
N LEU A 103 3.33 4.27 -1.92
CA LEU A 103 4.14 5.18 -2.73
C LEU A 103 4.33 4.61 -4.15
N GLY A 104 4.22 5.47 -5.15
CA GLY A 104 4.56 5.20 -6.54
C GLY A 104 5.80 6.00 -6.94
N LEU A 105 6.76 5.34 -7.55
CA LEU A 105 7.97 5.93 -8.11
C LEU A 105 7.93 5.74 -9.62
N GLU A 106 7.78 6.83 -10.36
CA GLU A 106 7.87 6.85 -11.81
C GLU A 106 9.31 6.97 -12.25
N LEU A 107 9.73 6.07 -13.13
CA LEU A 107 11.11 5.94 -13.58
C LEU A 107 11.25 6.29 -15.06
N SER A 108 12.48 6.56 -15.51
CA SER A 108 12.82 6.68 -16.93
C SER A 108 12.92 5.32 -17.63
N VAL A 109 12.83 4.22 -16.88
CA VAL A 109 12.96 2.84 -17.37
C VAL A 109 11.68 2.04 -17.10
N PRO A 110 11.42 0.96 -17.86
CA PRO A 110 10.26 0.09 -17.62
C PRO A 110 10.22 -0.47 -16.20
N SER A 111 9.02 -0.49 -15.61
CA SER A 111 8.83 -0.88 -14.20
C SER A 111 9.27 -2.31 -13.90
N PHE A 112 9.10 -3.22 -14.85
CA PHE A 112 9.49 -4.63 -14.69
C PHE A 112 11.01 -4.81 -14.67
N GLN A 113 11.74 -4.10 -15.55
CA GLN A 113 13.21 -4.09 -15.54
C GLN A 113 13.73 -3.51 -14.22
N ALA A 114 13.15 -2.41 -13.76
CA ALA A 114 13.48 -1.83 -12.46
C ALA A 114 13.21 -2.79 -11.29
N ALA A 115 12.09 -3.50 -11.32
CA ALA A 115 11.74 -4.46 -10.27
C ALA A 115 12.72 -5.64 -10.20
N ILE A 116 13.19 -6.16 -11.34
CA ILE A 116 14.23 -7.20 -11.39
C ILE A 116 15.53 -6.68 -10.80
N ALA A 117 16.00 -5.51 -11.25
CA ALA A 117 17.25 -4.92 -10.76
C ALA A 117 17.22 -4.61 -9.26
N LEU A 118 16.07 -4.18 -8.72
CA LEU A 118 15.89 -3.98 -7.27
C LEU A 118 15.84 -5.30 -6.51
N LEU A 119 15.21 -6.34 -7.07
CA LEU A 119 15.18 -7.67 -6.47
C LEU A 119 16.60 -8.26 -6.33
N GLU A 120 17.44 -8.12 -7.35
CA GLU A 120 18.86 -8.54 -7.31
C GLU A 120 19.66 -7.80 -6.23
N ARG A 121 19.22 -6.60 -5.85
CA ARG A 121 19.80 -5.79 -4.76
C ARG A 121 19.17 -6.06 -3.39
N GLY A 122 18.24 -7.02 -3.31
CA GLY A 122 17.57 -7.41 -2.07
C GLY A 122 16.28 -6.65 -1.75
N LEU A 123 15.75 -5.83 -2.67
CA LEU A 123 14.50 -5.08 -2.45
C LEU A 123 13.38 -5.56 -3.38
N LEU A 124 12.39 -6.25 -2.80
CA LEU A 124 11.18 -6.65 -3.53
C LEU A 124 10.21 -5.46 -3.65
N VAL A 125 9.90 -5.08 -4.89
CA VAL A 125 8.93 -4.01 -5.21
C VAL A 125 7.86 -4.52 -6.17
N ALA A 126 6.69 -3.87 -6.17
CA ALA A 126 5.60 -4.24 -7.06
C ALA A 126 5.60 -3.36 -8.32
N PRO A 127 5.89 -3.89 -9.52
CA PRO A 127 5.72 -3.11 -10.75
C PRO A 127 4.24 -2.74 -10.96
N SER A 128 4.03 -1.66 -11.70
CA SER A 128 2.74 -1.21 -12.23
C SER A 128 2.87 -0.97 -13.74
N SER A 129 1.78 -0.60 -14.41
CA SER A 129 1.82 -0.31 -15.85
C SER A 129 2.82 0.80 -16.18
N GLY A 130 3.50 0.67 -17.32
CA GLY A 130 4.51 1.63 -17.77
C GLY A 130 5.77 1.60 -16.90
N ASN A 131 6.18 2.76 -16.41
CA ASN A 131 7.47 2.95 -15.74
C ASN A 131 7.35 3.16 -14.22
N THR A 132 6.20 2.86 -13.63
CA THR A 132 5.99 3.06 -12.18
C THR A 132 6.23 1.78 -11.40
N ILE A 133 7.12 1.82 -10.40
CA ILE A 133 7.17 0.81 -9.34
C ILE A 133 6.42 1.31 -8.10
N ARG A 134 5.87 0.40 -7.31
CA ARG A 134 5.13 0.71 -6.08
C ARG A 134 5.85 0.14 -4.87
N LEU A 135 5.95 0.97 -3.84
CA LEU A 135 6.39 0.58 -2.50
C LEU A 135 5.14 0.41 -1.65
N LEU A 136 4.99 -0.80 -1.10
CA LEU A 136 3.85 -1.24 -0.29
C LEU A 136 4.37 -2.01 0.94
N PRO A 137 5.21 -1.40 1.81
CA PRO A 137 5.76 -2.10 2.97
C PRO A 137 4.64 -2.51 3.93
N PRO A 138 4.87 -3.57 4.74
CA PRO A 138 3.93 -3.96 5.77
C PRO A 138 3.79 -2.86 6.83
N LEU A 139 2.63 -2.80 7.50
CA LEU A 139 2.33 -1.71 8.42
C LEU A 139 3.24 -1.66 9.66
N ASN A 140 3.88 -2.79 9.99
CA ASN A 140 4.83 -2.96 11.08
C ASN A 140 6.30 -2.82 10.66
N VAL A 141 6.58 -2.30 9.45
CA VAL A 141 7.95 -2.07 8.97
C VAL A 141 8.72 -1.17 9.95
N SER A 142 9.97 -1.55 10.25
CA SER A 142 10.83 -0.77 11.15
C SER A 142 11.51 0.38 10.42
N PHE A 143 12.04 1.35 11.18
CA PHE A 143 12.78 2.45 10.59
C PHE A 143 14.08 1.99 9.93
N GLU A 144 14.77 1.02 10.53
CA GLU A 144 16.00 0.43 10.01
C GLU A 144 15.74 -0.24 8.64
N GLN A 145 14.64 -0.98 8.50
CA GLN A 145 14.23 -1.58 7.23
C GLN A 145 13.91 -0.52 6.17
N ILE A 146 13.31 0.61 6.57
CA ILE A 146 13.05 1.73 5.66
C ILE A 146 14.36 2.39 5.22
N GLN A 147 15.34 2.55 6.11
CA GLN A 147 16.66 3.10 5.77
C GLN A 147 17.44 2.15 4.85
N GLU A 148 17.35 0.84 5.06
CA GLU A 148 17.92 -0.16 4.18
C GLU A 148 17.32 -0.07 2.78
N ALA A 149 15.98 -0.06 2.68
CA ALA A 149 15.26 0.10 1.42
C ALA A 149 15.61 1.42 0.72
N GLU A 150 15.71 2.53 1.48
CA GLU A 150 16.12 3.83 0.97
C GLU A 150 17.54 3.80 0.39
N SER A 151 18.47 3.13 1.07
CA SER A 151 19.85 2.97 0.61
C SER A 151 19.91 2.22 -0.73
N ILE A 152 19.23 1.08 -0.81
CA ILE A 152 19.13 0.27 -2.04
C ILE A 152 18.50 1.10 -3.17
N LEU A 153 17.41 1.81 -2.90
CA LEU A 153 16.75 2.68 -3.87
C LEU A 153 17.69 3.77 -4.37
N LYS A 154 18.41 4.47 -3.50
CA LYS A 154 19.35 5.52 -3.92
C LYS A 154 20.45 4.96 -4.81
N GLN A 155 21.03 3.81 -4.47
CA GLN A 155 22.05 3.18 -5.32
C GLN A 155 21.48 2.81 -6.70
N PHE A 156 20.29 2.22 -6.74
CA PHE A 156 19.60 1.88 -7.99
C PHE A 156 19.29 3.12 -8.83
N LEU A 157 18.74 4.17 -8.21
CA LEU A 157 18.28 5.37 -8.91
C LEU A 157 19.41 6.15 -9.60
N PHE A 158 20.66 5.97 -9.19
CA PHE A 158 21.85 6.57 -9.83
C PHE A 158 22.73 5.53 -10.53
N SER A 159 22.23 4.29 -10.69
CA SER A 159 22.93 3.27 -11.47
C SER A 159 22.66 3.45 -12.97
N VAL A 160 23.61 3.00 -13.78
CA VAL A 160 23.41 2.83 -15.21
C VAL A 160 22.75 1.47 -15.40
N LEU A 161 21.52 1.45 -15.92
CA LEU A 161 20.82 0.25 -16.38
C LEU A 161 21.07 0.01 -17.86
#